data_AF-A0A8C3QZT3-F1
#
_entry.id   AF-A0A8C3QZT3-F1
#
_cell.length_a   1.000
_cell.length_b   1.000
_cell.length_c   1.000
_cell.angle_alpha   90.00
_cell.angle_beta   90.00
_cell.angle_gamma   90.00
#
_symmetry.space_group_name_H-M   'P 1'
#
loop_
_entity.id
_entity.type
_entity.pdbx_description
1 polymer ?
#
loop_
_entity_poly.entity_id
_entity_poly.type
_entity_poly.pdbx_seq_one_letter_code
_entity_poly.pdbx_strand_id
1 'polypeptide(L)' 'MESLCAANTTFAVDLFRKLCEKNSGQNVFFSPFSISSALSMVLLGSRGSTETQIRKVSENVLAFHVII' A
#
# COMPACT_ATOMS: atom_id res chain seq x y z
N MET A 1 -7.04 -10.08 -11.84
CA MET A 1 -7.67 -9.17 -10.86
C MET A 1 -7.57 -9.71 -9.43
N GLU A 2 -7.74 -11.01 -9.21
CA GLU A 2 -7.62 -11.64 -7.88
C GLU A 2 -6.28 -11.36 -7.17
N SER A 3 -5.15 -11.41 -7.90
CA SER A 3 -3.82 -11.07 -7.37
C SER A 3 -3.72 -9.64 -6.83
N LEU A 4 -4.36 -8.67 -7.50
CA LEU A 4 -4.39 -7.26 -7.06
C LEU A 4 -5.25 -7.07 -5.81
N CYS A 5 -6.37 -7.78 -5.71
CA CYS A 5 -7.19 -7.78 -4.50
C CYS A 5 -6.41 -8.37 -3.32
N ALA A 6 -5.77 -9.53 -3.51
CA ALA A 6 -4.95 -10.17 -2.48
C ALA A 6 -3.79 -9.27 -2.01
N ALA A 7 -3.17 -8.55 -2.94
CA ALA A 7 -2.15 -7.55 -2.66
C ALA A 7 -2.63 -6.43 -1.73
N ASN A 8 -3.72 -5.77 -2.12
CA ASN A 8 -4.30 -4.66 -1.38
C ASN A 8 -4.78 -5.12 -0.01
N THR A 9 -5.35 -6.33 0.09
CA THR A 9 -5.74 -6.93 1.38
C THR A 9 -4.53 -7.22 2.26
N THR A 10 -3.44 -7.75 1.71
CA THR A 10 -2.20 -8.01 2.46
C THR A 10 -1.62 -6.71 3.02
N PHE A 11 -1.47 -5.69 2.16
CA PHE A 11 -1.06 -4.35 2.57
C PHE A 11 -1.98 -3.75 3.65
N ALA A 12 -3.31 -3.89 3.49
CA ALA A 12 -4.28 -3.39 4.45
C ALA A 12 -4.09 -4.04 5.84
N VAL A 13 -3.95 -5.37 5.88
CA VAL A 13 -3.78 -6.12 7.13
C VAL A 13 -2.46 -5.76 7.81
N ASP A 14 -1.37 -5.66 7.04
CA ASP A 14 -0.06 -5.30 7.59
C ASP A 14 -0.02 -3.87 8.12
N LEU A 15 -0.62 -2.92 7.39
CA LEU A 15 -0.74 -1.54 7.85
C LEU A 15 -1.65 -1.43 9.07
N PHE A 16 -2.79 -2.13 9.08
CA PHE A 16 -3.68 -2.15 10.23
C PHE A 16 -2.99 -2.66 11.49
N ARG A 17 -2.23 -3.77 11.39
CA ARG A 17 -1.45 -4.30 12.52
C ARG A 17 -0.50 -3.25 13.09
N LYS A 18 0.23 -2.55 12.22
CA LYS A 18 1.15 -1.47 12.61
C LYS A 18 0.42 -0.28 13.26
N LEU A 19 -0.76 0.08 12.76
CA LEU A 19 -1.57 1.14 13.34
C LEU A 19 -2.14 0.74 14.70
N CYS A 20 -2.59 -0.50 14.87
CA CYS A 20 -3.06 -1.02 16.15
C CYS A 20 -1.94 -1.10 17.20
N GLU A 21 -0.73 -1.55 16.80
CA GLU A 21 0.46 -1.54 17.68
C GLU A 21 0.75 -0.13 18.20
N LYS A 22 0.61 0.89 17.34
CA LYS A 22 0.87 2.29 17.69
C LYS A 22 -0.26 2.95 18.49
N ASN A 23 -1.51 2.56 18.25
CA ASN A 23 -2.71 3.20 18.81
C ASN A 23 -3.48 2.22 19.72
N SER A 24 -2.77 1.51 20.60
CA SER A 24 -3.37 0.52 21.50
C SER A 24 -4.52 1.10 22.32
N GLY A 25 -5.66 0.40 22.35
CA GLY A 25 -6.88 0.82 23.06
C GLY A 25 -7.67 1.94 22.40
N GLN A 26 -7.28 2.40 21.21
CA GLN A 26 -7.99 3.44 20.45
C GLN A 26 -8.61 2.88 19.18
N ASN A 27 -9.63 3.58 18.67
CA ASN A 27 -10.25 3.24 17.39
C ASN A 27 -9.26 3.53 16.24
N VAL A 28 -9.09 2.56 15.35
CA VAL A 28 -8.30 2.70 14.13
C VAL A 28 -9.24 2.57 12.92
N PHE A 29 -9.31 3.62 12.11
CA PHE A 29 -10.11 3.67 10.88
C PHE A 29 -9.28 4.31 9.76
N PHE A 30 -9.21 3.66 8.61
CA PHE A 30 -8.42 4.13 7.46
C PHE A 30 -8.92 3.49 6.16
N SER A 31 -8.55 4.09 5.02
CA SER A 31 -8.83 3.54 3.67
C SER A 31 -7.55 2.94 3.06
N PRO A 32 -7.37 1.60 3.08
CA PRO A 32 -6.15 0.98 2.54
C PRO A 32 -5.97 1.21 1.05
N PHE A 33 -7.06 1.12 0.27
CA PHE A 33 -7.00 1.27 -1.19
C PHE A 33 -6.62 2.71 -1.59
N SER A 34 -7.12 3.72 -0.89
CA SER A 34 -6.76 5.12 -1.14
C SER A 34 -5.27 5.38 -0.85
N ILE A 35 -4.74 4.86 0.26
CA ILE A 35 -3.31 4.98 0.58
C ILE A 35 -2.48 4.27 -0.49
N SER A 36 -2.87 3.06 -0.89
CA SER A 36 -2.13 2.33 -1.90
C SER A 36 -2.13 3.02 -3.26
N SER A 37 -3.25 3.64 -3.64
CA SER A 37 -3.35 4.45 -4.86
C SER A 37 -2.42 5.67 -4.81
N ALA A 38 -2.37 6.36 -3.66
CA ALA A 38 -1.46 7.47 -3.45
C ALA A 38 0.02 7.04 -3.53
N LEU A 39 0.37 5.90 -2.91
CA LEU A 39 1.73 5.33 -2.98
C LEU A 39 2.12 4.95 -4.41
N SER A 40 1.18 4.44 -5.23
CA SER A 40 1.42 4.19 -6.65
C SER A 40 1.76 5.48 -7.42
N MET A 41 1.04 6.57 -7.17
CA MET A 41 1.38 7.87 -7.79
C MET A 41 2.76 8.37 -7.36
N VAL A 42 3.10 8.25 -6.06
CA VAL A 42 4.42 8.64 -5.54
C VAL A 42 5.52 7.77 -6.14
N LEU A 43 5.28 6.47 -6.32
CA LEU A 43 6.25 5.54 -6.91
C LEU A 43 6.70 6.02 -8.30
N LEU A 44 5.76 6.46 -9.14
CA LEU A 44 6.05 6.93 -10.51
C LEU A 44 7.07 8.08 -10.53
N GLY A 45 6.99 8.97 -9.55
CA GLY A 45 7.91 10.10 -9.38
C GLY A 45 9.19 9.80 -8.59
N SER A 46 9.26 8.64 -7.92
CA SER A 46 10.40 8.26 -7.07
C SER A 46 11.54 7.59 -7.87
N ARG A 47 12.77 7.63 -7.35
CA ARG A 47 13.95 6.97 -7.93
C ARG A 47 14.84 6.40 -6.83
N GLY A 48 15.76 5.51 -7.22
CA GLY A 48 16.78 4.96 -6.32
C GLY A 48 16.19 4.21 -5.13
N SER A 49 16.75 4.42 -3.95
CA SER A 49 16.32 3.73 -2.71
C SER A 49 14.86 3.99 -2.34
N THR A 50 14.35 5.20 -2.61
CA THR A 50 12.95 5.56 -2.36
C THR A 50 12.00 4.71 -3.19
N GLU A 51 12.29 4.56 -4.49
CA GLU A 51 11.50 3.72 -5.39
C GLU A 51 11.52 2.26 -4.94
N THR A 52 12.70 1.73 -4.56
CA THR A 52 12.84 0.35 -4.08
C THR A 52 12.00 0.09 -2.83
N GLN A 53 11.99 1.02 -1.87
CA GLN A 53 11.21 0.85 -0.64
C GLN A 53 9.71 0.93 -0.89
N ILE A 54 9.25 1.90 -1.68
CA ILE A 54 7.82 2.02 -2.02
C ILE A 54 7.36 0.77 -2.78
N ARG A 55 8.16 0.29 -3.74
CA ARG A 55 7.85 -0.91 -4.52
C ARG A 55 7.76 -2.14 -3.64
N LYS A 56 8.65 -2.31 -2.65
CA LYS A 56 8.62 -3.44 -1.70
C LYS A 56 7.36 -3.47 -0.83
N VAL A 57 6.86 -2.31 -0.42
CA VAL A 57 5.62 -2.24 0.38
C VAL A 57 4.38 -2.38 -0.52
N SER A 58 4.49 -1.97 -1.78
CA SER A 58 3.43 -2.02 -2.79
C SER A 58 3.54 -3.23 -3.74
N GLU A 59 4.34 -4.26 -3.40
CA GLU A 59 4.93 -5.20 -4.37
C GLU A 59 3.92 -6.07 -5.14
N ASN A 60 2.64 -6.03 -4.77
CA ASN A 60 1.57 -6.69 -5.50
C ASN A 60 0.43 -5.75 -5.96
N VAL A 61 0.50 -4.45 -5.67
CA VAL A 61 -0.54 -3.46 -6.05
C VAL A 61 -0.31 -2.88 -7.45
N LEU A 62 0.88 -3.08 -8.01
CA LEU A 62 1.30 -2.52 -9.29
C LEU A 62 0.78 -3.29 -10.52
N ALA A 63 -0.27 -4.08 -10.38
CA ALA A 63 -1.05 -4.59 -11.52
C ALA A 63 -1.83 -3.48 -12.26
N PHE A 64 -1.48 -2.20 -12.08
CA PHE A 64 -1.76 -1.12 -13.00
C PHE A 64 -0.76 -1.17 -14.17
N HIS A 65 -0.79 -2.25 -14.94
CA HIS A 65 -0.41 -2.14 -16.34
C HIS A 65 -1.64 -1.57 -17.05
N VAL A 66 -1.49 -0.41 -17.69
CA VAL A 66 -2.48 0.23 -18.57
C VAL A 66 -3.65 0.94 -17.87
N ILE A 67 -3.40 2.09 -17.23
CA ILE A 67 -4.20 3.33 -17.39
C ILE A 67 -3.28 4.54 -17.15
N ILE A 68 -2.15 4.63 -17.86
CA ILE A 68 -1.59 5.87 -18.44
C ILE A 68 -0.92 5.42 -19.75
#